data_AF-A0A318SQW1-F1
#
_entry.id   AF-A0A318SQW1-F1
#
_cell.length_a   1.000
_cell.length_b   1.000
_cell.length_c   1.000
_cell.angle_alpha   90.00
_cell.angle_beta   90.00
_cell.angle_gamma   90.00
#
_symmetry.space_group_name_H-M   'P 1'
#
loop_
_entity.id
_entity.type
_entity.pdbx_description
1 polymer ?
#
loop_
_entity_poly.entity_id
_entity_poly.type
_entity_poly.pdbx_seq_one_letter_code
_entity_poly.pdbx_strand_id
1 'polypeptide(L)'
;MKSRFASLVVLLAASTALAILPQAEPEDVLKCATSATPNSICLAPSLPDADRRLLKAAGTPRVLAFRQPLWAANWREYKLVSPSGTLYVTLARGGDGPWQVARVARRAEPRVFVPSGAFVGNASAVVRASGLTSGARYSLRLGAPNETASLPVASGVARADGTLELAFVTPSVRRLPEQRETSASGAVLTAPARDALLPAELVITLLDAANREVARSVTLPFRARLAERDLSEAHEGRLAFRHLYGETVREEGEVVQVLELAPLDAITVLEARRLNRVATGPADESAYVRQLLTLHPDALRPFFTGDASVEGQVDTPGAHAWRVLVRGENGDRPIYVLFGGGALWIVQGDSQHTAILDAIVRTLRVR
;
A
#
# COMPACT_ATOMS: atom_id res chain seq x y z
N MET A 1 -39.88 30.51 60.33
CA MET A 1 -39.67 29.07 60.58
C MET A 1 -39.63 28.36 59.24
N LYS A 2 -38.54 27.61 58.97
CA LYS A 2 -38.37 26.44 58.05
C LYS A 2 -38.90 26.62 56.60
N SER A 3 -38.20 26.34 55.50
CA SER A 3 -37.15 25.35 55.18
C SER A 3 -36.66 25.72 53.76
N ARG A 4 -35.38 26.02 53.50
CA ARG A 4 -34.33 25.09 53.02
C ARG A 4 -34.87 23.93 52.16
N PHE A 5 -34.59 23.97 50.85
CA PHE A 5 -34.10 22.87 49.98
C PHE A 5 -34.46 23.17 48.51
N ALA A 6 -33.50 23.74 47.77
CA ALA A 6 -33.25 23.47 46.35
C ALA A 6 -32.07 24.34 45.88
N SER A 7 -30.92 24.17 46.53
CA SER A 7 -29.64 24.42 45.86
C SER A 7 -29.41 23.29 44.85
N LEU A 8 -28.66 23.62 43.79
CA LEU A 8 -27.81 22.68 43.02
C LEU A 8 -28.30 22.23 41.61
N VAL A 9 -28.67 23.13 40.69
CA VAL A 9 -28.63 22.84 39.23
C VAL A 9 -28.13 24.01 38.35
N VAL A 10 -27.45 25.03 38.90
CA VAL A 10 -26.93 26.18 38.09
C VAL A 10 -25.40 26.30 38.14
N LEU A 11 -24.70 25.18 38.24
CA LEU A 11 -23.22 25.16 38.32
C LEU A 11 -22.58 24.10 37.42
N LEU A 12 -23.08 23.97 36.18
CA LEU A 12 -22.48 23.10 35.15
C LEU A 12 -22.38 23.75 33.75
N ALA A 13 -22.54 25.08 33.65
CA ALA A 13 -22.34 25.82 32.38
C ALA A 13 -21.17 26.81 32.43
N ALA A 14 -20.19 26.59 33.30
CA ALA A 14 -19.03 27.47 33.46
C ALA A 14 -17.74 26.65 33.65
N SER A 15 -17.28 25.99 32.58
CA SER A 15 -15.91 25.46 32.33
C SER A 15 -16.03 24.48 31.15
N THR A 16 -15.47 24.67 29.96
CA THR A 16 -14.16 25.20 29.56
C THR A 16 -14.27 25.91 28.21
N ALA A 17 -14.72 27.18 28.20
CA ALA A 17 -14.19 28.11 27.21
C ALA A 17 -12.79 28.51 27.67
N LEU A 18 -11.84 27.56 27.65
CA LEU A 18 -10.44 27.94 27.54
C LEU A 18 -10.37 28.72 26.24
N ALA A 19 -10.06 30.00 26.35
CA ALA A 19 -9.89 30.89 25.23
C ALA A 19 -9.11 30.16 24.14
N ILE A 20 -9.78 29.83 23.04
CA ILE A 20 -9.11 29.52 21.79
C ILE A 20 -8.46 30.85 21.42
N LEU A 21 -7.24 31.07 21.93
CA LEU A 21 -6.40 32.17 21.48
C LEU A 21 -6.45 32.13 19.96
N PRO A 22 -6.67 33.26 19.26
CA PRO A 22 -6.61 33.28 17.81
C PRO A 22 -5.30 32.63 17.41
N GLN A 23 -5.40 31.46 16.76
CA GLN A 23 -4.23 30.68 16.42
C GLN A 23 -3.42 31.55 15.47
N ALA A 24 -2.28 32.06 15.95
CA ALA A 24 -1.41 32.88 15.14
C ALA A 24 -1.13 32.12 13.85
N GLU A 25 -1.39 32.77 12.72
CA GLU A 25 -1.06 32.20 11.43
C GLU A 25 0.42 31.80 11.46
N PRO A 26 0.81 30.65 10.89
CA PRO A 26 2.16 30.13 11.04
C PRO A 26 3.26 31.12 10.62
N GLU A 27 2.94 32.06 9.73
CA GLU A 27 3.84 33.14 9.33
C GLU A 27 4.16 34.11 10.48
N ASP A 28 3.20 34.41 11.35
CA ASP A 28 3.40 35.28 12.52
C ASP A 28 4.25 34.58 13.59
N VAL A 29 4.12 33.25 13.71
CA VAL A 29 5.02 32.45 14.55
C VAL A 29 6.46 32.52 14.06
N LEU A 30 6.67 32.52 12.74
CA LEU A 30 8.01 32.68 12.16
C LEU A 30 8.57 34.09 12.36
N LYS A 31 7.76 35.14 12.19
CA LYS A 31 8.18 36.53 12.50
C LYS A 31 8.56 36.69 13.96
N CYS A 32 7.77 36.10 14.86
CA CYS A 32 8.04 36.07 16.30
C CYS A 32 9.35 35.32 16.61
N ALA A 33 9.56 34.17 16.00
CA ALA A 33 10.74 33.33 16.21
C ALA A 33 12.05 33.93 15.68
N THR A 34 12.01 34.79 14.66
CA THR A 34 13.20 35.48 14.13
C THR A 34 13.49 36.81 14.83
N SER A 35 12.60 37.27 15.73
CA SER A 35 12.80 38.49 16.51
C SER A 35 13.87 38.32 17.60
N ALA A 36 14.48 39.44 18.03
CA ALA A 36 15.60 39.44 18.99
C ALA A 36 15.22 39.04 20.44
N THR A 37 13.93 38.86 20.75
CA THR A 37 13.48 38.62 22.13
C THR A 37 13.92 37.23 22.66
N PRO A 38 14.51 37.13 23.87
CA PRO A 38 15.18 35.91 24.33
C PRO A 38 14.29 34.69 24.61
N ASN A 39 12.99 34.87 24.87
CA ASN A 39 12.09 33.78 25.33
C ASN A 39 10.70 33.89 24.67
N SER A 40 10.65 33.85 23.34
CA SER A 40 9.36 33.94 22.65
C SER A 40 8.58 32.63 22.77
N ILE A 41 7.30 32.70 23.12
CA ILE A 41 6.30 31.61 23.09
C ILE A 41 6.24 30.83 21.76
N CYS A 42 6.84 31.37 20.71
CA CYS A 42 6.91 30.85 19.34
C CYS A 42 8.07 29.87 19.11
N LEU A 43 8.96 29.68 20.08
CA LEU A 43 10.05 28.70 20.02
C LEU A 43 9.70 27.50 20.89
N ALA A 44 9.88 26.29 20.38
CA ALA A 44 9.71 25.09 21.19
C ALA A 44 10.77 25.08 22.31
N PRO A 45 10.42 24.69 23.56
CA PRO A 45 11.38 24.61 24.65
C PRO A 45 12.58 23.72 24.35
N SER A 46 12.35 22.65 23.56
CA SER A 46 13.36 21.69 23.10
C SER A 46 14.25 22.18 21.95
N LEU A 47 14.01 23.37 21.39
CA LEU A 47 14.80 23.87 20.27
C LEU A 47 16.24 24.18 20.69
N PRO A 48 17.27 23.58 20.06
CA PRO A 48 18.67 23.80 20.43
C PRO A 48 19.13 25.26 20.32
N ASP A 49 20.07 25.69 21.17
CA ASP A 49 20.59 27.07 21.15
C ASP A 49 21.31 27.45 19.86
N ALA A 50 21.89 26.47 19.16
CA ALA A 50 22.46 26.68 17.83
C ALA A 50 21.37 27.11 16.83
N ASP A 51 20.24 26.42 16.81
CA ASP A 51 19.09 26.70 15.95
C ASP A 51 18.44 28.05 16.28
N ARG A 52 18.32 28.37 17.58
CA ARG A 52 17.85 29.69 18.05
C ARG A 52 18.74 30.81 17.50
N ARG A 53 20.07 30.63 17.53
CA ARG A 53 21.02 31.59 16.97
C ARG A 53 20.89 31.71 15.45
N LEU A 54 20.64 30.60 14.73
CA LEU A 54 20.41 30.63 13.28
C LEU A 54 19.17 31.44 12.92
N LEU A 55 18.04 31.23 13.61
CA LEU A 55 16.81 32.00 13.39
C LEU A 55 17.02 33.49 13.61
N LYS A 56 17.67 33.87 14.72
CA LYS A 56 17.97 35.27 15.03
C LYS A 56 18.87 35.90 13.97
N ALA A 57 19.87 35.16 13.48
CA ALA A 57 20.77 35.63 12.43
C ALA A 57 20.09 35.78 11.05
N ALA A 58 18.91 35.19 10.84
CA ALA A 58 18.14 35.38 9.61
C ALA A 58 17.48 36.78 9.54
N GLY A 59 17.26 37.44 10.68
CA GLY A 59 16.70 38.80 10.77
C GLY A 59 15.24 38.85 10.34
N THR A 60 14.96 39.58 9.26
CA THR A 60 13.63 39.70 8.63
C THR A 60 13.59 38.93 7.30
N PRO A 61 13.62 37.58 7.32
CA PRO A 61 13.63 36.78 6.11
C PRO A 61 12.29 36.83 5.39
N ARG A 62 12.33 36.60 4.08
CA ARG A 62 11.13 36.26 3.31
C ARG A 62 10.70 34.84 3.67
N VAL A 63 9.47 34.69 4.15
CA VAL A 63 8.85 33.39 4.46
C VAL A 63 8.24 32.83 3.18
N LEU A 64 8.57 31.57 2.86
CA LEU A 64 7.97 30.83 1.77
C LEU A 64 7.50 29.47 2.29
N ALA A 65 6.28 29.08 1.94
CA ALA A 65 5.78 27.74 2.24
C ALA A 65 6.74 26.69 1.67
N PHE A 66 7.11 25.69 2.47
CA PHE A 66 7.95 24.58 2.04
C PHE A 66 7.20 23.28 2.25
N ARG A 67 7.11 22.45 1.21
CA ARG A 67 6.43 21.15 1.27
C ARG A 67 4.99 21.26 1.78
N GLN A 68 4.25 22.27 1.33
CA GLN A 68 2.85 22.48 1.73
C GLN A 68 1.96 21.23 1.58
N PRO A 69 2.10 20.38 0.54
CA PRO A 69 1.35 19.13 0.47
C PRO A 69 1.67 18.11 1.57
N LEU A 70 2.77 18.27 2.31
CA LEU A 70 3.18 17.41 3.42
C LEU A 70 2.78 17.96 4.79
N TRP A 71 2.16 19.15 4.83
CA TRP A 71 1.74 19.73 6.09
C TRP A 71 0.65 18.88 6.72
N ALA A 72 0.82 18.59 8.00
CA ALA A 72 -0.17 17.91 8.82
C ALA A 72 -0.88 18.92 9.73
N ALA A 73 -1.95 18.47 10.38
CA ALA A 73 -2.68 19.29 11.34
C ALA A 73 -1.79 19.84 12.46
N ASN A 74 -0.69 19.18 12.79
CA ASN A 74 0.21 19.52 13.88
C ASN A 74 1.65 19.83 13.44
N TRP A 75 1.92 19.88 12.14
CA TRP A 75 3.28 20.02 11.62
C TRP A 75 3.32 20.74 10.27
N ARG A 76 4.22 21.71 10.10
CA ARG A 76 4.43 22.45 8.84
C ARG A 76 5.91 22.77 8.63
N GLU A 77 6.29 23.05 7.38
CA GLU A 77 7.66 23.46 7.05
C GLU A 77 7.68 24.72 6.18
N TYR A 78 8.72 25.53 6.37
CA TYR A 78 8.91 26.80 5.67
C TYR A 78 10.37 26.99 5.28
N LYS A 79 10.58 27.79 4.23
CA LYS A 79 11.87 28.37 3.86
C LYS A 79 11.90 29.81 4.38
N LEU A 80 12.93 30.15 5.14
CA LEU A 80 13.27 31.52 5.49
C LEU A 80 14.41 31.96 4.58
N VAL A 81 14.13 32.83 3.63
CA VAL A 81 15.11 33.31 2.64
C VAL A 81 15.61 34.68 3.07
N SER A 82 16.89 34.78 3.39
CA SER A 82 17.60 36.02 3.73
C SER A 82 18.85 36.20 2.86
N PRO A 83 19.49 37.39 2.87
CA PRO A 83 20.77 37.59 2.18
C PRO A 83 21.89 36.67 2.71
N SER A 84 21.80 36.24 3.97
CA SER A 84 22.74 35.33 4.62
C SER A 84 22.52 33.85 4.25
N GLY A 85 21.46 33.53 3.51
CA GLY A 85 21.16 32.20 3.00
C GLY A 85 19.70 31.79 3.21
N THR A 86 19.39 30.52 2.91
CA THR A 86 18.08 29.94 3.20
C THR A 86 18.16 29.05 4.43
N LEU A 87 17.24 29.26 5.38
CA LEU A 87 16.98 28.32 6.46
C LEU A 87 15.70 27.54 6.19
N TYR A 88 15.70 26.28 6.59
CA TYR A 88 14.56 25.39 6.56
C TYR A 88 14.04 25.25 7.97
N VAL A 89 12.79 25.63 8.18
CA VAL A 89 12.20 25.73 9.50
C VAL A 89 10.99 24.83 9.59
N THR A 90 10.95 24.06 10.67
CA THR A 90 9.84 23.18 10.99
C THR A 90 9.04 23.79 12.13
N LEU A 91 7.74 23.97 11.90
CA LEU A 91 6.76 24.33 12.92
C LEU A 91 6.04 23.07 13.37
N ALA A 92 5.87 22.91 14.68
CA ALA A 92 5.07 21.84 15.27
C ALA A 92 4.12 22.41 16.34
N ARG A 93 3.04 21.70 16.64
CA ARG A 93 2.18 21.96 17.80
C ARG A 93 1.78 20.67 18.50
N GLY A 94 1.64 20.72 19.83
CA GLY A 94 1.11 19.62 20.62
C GLY A 94 -0.40 19.79 20.83
N GLY A 95 -1.21 18.91 20.23
CA GLY A 95 -2.68 19.00 20.30
C GLY A 95 -3.19 20.34 19.75
N ASP A 96 -4.05 21.01 20.52
CA ASP A 96 -4.61 22.32 20.20
C ASP A 96 -3.72 23.50 20.62
N GLY A 97 -2.50 23.22 21.09
CA GLY A 97 -1.53 24.25 21.48
C GLY A 97 -1.04 25.14 20.33
N PRO A 98 -0.33 26.24 20.64
CA PRO A 98 0.19 27.15 19.64
C PRO A 98 1.24 26.47 18.74
N TRP A 99 1.37 26.95 17.51
CA TRP A 99 2.48 26.59 16.64
C TRP A 99 3.79 27.12 17.23
N GLN A 100 4.82 26.29 17.17
CA GLN A 100 6.16 26.63 17.66
C GLN A 100 7.23 26.15 16.69
N VAL A 101 8.32 26.89 16.58
CA VAL A 101 9.49 26.43 15.83
C VAL A 101 10.17 25.31 16.60
N ALA A 102 10.11 24.12 16.02
CA ALA A 102 10.63 22.89 16.62
C ALA A 102 12.00 22.48 16.04
N ARG A 103 12.36 22.96 14.84
CA ARG A 103 13.66 22.67 14.21
C ARG A 103 14.05 23.76 13.23
N VAL A 104 15.36 23.99 13.10
CA VAL A 104 15.94 24.88 12.10
C VAL A 104 17.13 24.18 11.45
N ALA A 105 17.25 24.28 10.14
CA ALA A 105 18.38 23.69 9.44
C ALA A 105 18.86 24.58 8.29
N ARG A 106 20.16 24.55 8.02
CA ARG A 106 20.75 25.19 6.83
C ARG A 106 20.54 24.36 5.56
N ARG A 107 20.20 23.08 5.71
CA ARG A 107 19.88 22.16 4.62
C ARG A 107 18.56 21.49 4.93
N ALA A 108 17.69 21.40 3.93
CA ALA A 108 16.49 20.61 4.07
C ALA A 108 16.86 19.15 4.23
N GLU A 109 16.28 18.49 5.23
CA GLU A 109 16.36 17.04 5.39
C GLU A 109 15.62 16.38 4.24
N PRO A 110 16.26 15.52 3.43
CA PRO A 110 15.59 14.88 2.31
C PRO A 110 14.36 14.07 2.76
N ARG A 111 13.26 14.18 2.00
CA ARG A 111 12.02 13.43 2.26
C ARG A 111 11.43 12.93 0.97
N VAL A 112 10.71 11.82 1.05
CA VAL A 112 9.95 11.24 -0.04
C VAL A 112 8.54 10.92 0.43
N PHE A 113 7.57 11.20 -0.43
CA PHE A 113 6.15 11.13 -0.12
C PHE A 113 5.36 10.61 -1.31
N VAL A 114 4.30 9.89 -1.01
CA VAL A 114 3.39 9.29 -1.99
C VAL A 114 2.01 9.89 -1.72
N PRO A 115 1.55 10.86 -2.54
CA PRO A 115 0.30 11.57 -2.28
C PRO A 115 -0.95 10.70 -2.19
N SER A 116 -0.97 9.55 -2.87
CA SER A 116 -2.09 8.62 -2.80
C SER A 116 -2.22 7.92 -1.44
N GLY A 117 -1.17 7.92 -0.60
CA GLY A 117 -1.15 7.20 0.68
C GLY A 117 -1.23 5.67 0.55
N ALA A 118 -1.20 5.14 -0.67
CA ALA A 118 -1.30 3.72 -0.98
C ALA A 118 -0.78 3.46 -2.40
N PHE A 119 -0.42 2.21 -2.68
CA PHE A 119 -0.05 1.74 -4.01
C PHE A 119 -1.09 0.76 -4.55
N VAL A 120 -1.28 0.79 -5.87
CA VAL A 120 -2.12 -0.15 -6.59
C VAL A 120 -1.31 -0.69 -7.75
N GLY A 121 -1.22 -2.01 -7.86
CA GLY A 121 -0.53 -2.68 -8.97
C GLY A 121 -1.08 -2.22 -10.32
N ASN A 122 -0.22 -2.12 -11.32
CA ASN A 122 -0.53 -1.66 -12.67
C ASN A 122 -1.16 -0.26 -12.78
N ALA A 123 -1.17 0.53 -11.69
CA ALA A 123 -1.66 1.90 -11.68
C ALA A 123 -0.49 2.90 -11.68
N SER A 124 -0.73 4.08 -12.26
CA SER A 124 0.20 5.19 -12.14
C SER A 124 0.28 5.66 -10.70
N ALA A 125 1.51 5.74 -10.18
CA ALA A 125 1.83 6.35 -8.91
C ALA A 125 2.67 7.61 -9.16
N VAL A 126 2.53 8.58 -8.27
CA VAL A 126 3.36 9.78 -8.24
C VAL A 126 4.10 9.80 -6.91
N VAL A 127 5.39 10.05 -6.96
CA VAL A 127 6.25 10.25 -5.80
C VAL A 127 6.78 11.68 -5.84
N ARG A 128 6.69 12.35 -4.70
CA ARG A 128 7.26 13.67 -4.48
C ARG A 128 8.40 13.57 -3.49
N ALA A 129 9.56 14.03 -3.91
CA ALA A 129 10.73 14.15 -3.07
C ALA A 129 11.17 15.61 -2.97
N SER A 130 11.83 15.94 -1.87
CA SER A 130 12.25 17.32 -1.59
C SER A 130 13.38 17.37 -0.60
N GLY A 131 14.05 18.52 -0.50
CA GLY A 131 15.26 18.66 0.30
C GLY A 131 16.48 18.01 -0.37
N LEU A 132 16.43 17.94 -1.69
CA LEU A 132 17.45 17.34 -2.52
C LEU A 132 18.48 18.38 -2.95
N THR A 133 19.67 17.91 -3.28
CA THR A 133 20.70 18.75 -3.90
C THR A 133 20.23 19.11 -5.30
N SER A 134 20.08 20.42 -5.56
CA SER A 134 19.70 20.94 -6.87
C SER A 134 20.61 20.41 -7.99
N GLY A 135 20.02 19.97 -9.10
CA GLY A 135 20.74 19.45 -10.26
C GLY A 135 21.34 18.04 -10.07
N ALA A 136 21.24 17.45 -8.87
CA ALA A 136 21.69 16.08 -8.65
C ALA A 136 20.67 15.06 -9.17
N ARG A 137 21.18 13.92 -9.65
CA ARG A 137 20.38 12.79 -10.11
C ARG A 137 20.03 11.87 -8.95
N TYR A 138 18.78 11.40 -8.96
CA TYR A 138 18.26 10.46 -7.98
C TYR A 138 17.51 9.33 -8.67
N SER A 139 17.44 8.18 -8.00
CA SER A 139 16.63 7.04 -8.42
C SER A 139 15.66 6.62 -7.32
N LEU A 140 14.48 6.14 -7.72
CA LEU A 140 13.47 5.59 -6.83
C LEU A 140 13.49 4.07 -6.93
N ARG A 141 13.46 3.44 -5.77
CA ARG A 141 13.22 2.01 -5.65
C ARG A 141 11.97 1.72 -4.83
N LEU A 142 11.24 0.69 -5.23
CA LEU A 142 10.05 0.17 -4.57
C LEU A 142 10.38 -1.21 -3.99
N GLY A 143 10.04 -1.45 -2.73
CA GLY A 143 10.29 -2.75 -2.09
C GLY A 143 9.53 -2.90 -0.79
N ALA A 144 9.67 -4.05 -0.14
CA ALA A 144 9.07 -4.27 1.17
C ALA A 144 9.82 -3.49 2.28
N PRO A 145 9.18 -3.23 3.43
CA PRO A 145 9.80 -2.54 4.57
C PRO A 145 11.10 -3.18 5.09
N ASN A 146 11.28 -4.49 4.95
CA ASN A 146 12.40 -5.21 5.56
C ASN A 146 13.28 -5.94 4.54
N GLU A 147 13.16 -5.61 3.25
CA GLU A 147 13.90 -6.29 2.20
C GLU A 147 15.03 -5.43 1.65
N THR A 148 16.16 -6.08 1.42
CA THR A 148 17.33 -5.48 0.75
C THR A 148 17.14 -5.38 -0.76
N ALA A 149 16.33 -6.27 -1.34
CA ALA A 149 16.00 -6.27 -2.76
C ALA A 149 14.83 -5.30 -3.02
N SER A 150 15.10 -4.25 -3.80
CA SER A 150 14.09 -3.28 -4.22
C SER A 150 14.17 -3.02 -5.73
N LEU A 151 13.01 -2.86 -6.36
CA LEU A 151 12.85 -2.68 -7.79
C LEU A 151 13.10 -1.23 -8.18
N PRO A 152 13.99 -0.92 -9.14
CA PRO A 152 14.08 0.42 -9.69
C PRO A 152 12.79 0.75 -10.45
N VAL A 153 12.13 1.85 -10.09
CA VAL A 153 10.84 2.24 -10.70
C VAL A 153 10.86 3.56 -11.47
N ALA A 154 11.74 4.49 -11.08
CA ALA A 154 11.91 5.77 -11.77
C ALA A 154 13.26 6.40 -11.44
N SER A 155 13.67 7.38 -12.25
CA SER A 155 14.81 8.24 -11.93
C SER A 155 14.56 9.65 -12.47
N GLY A 156 15.24 10.64 -11.90
CA GLY A 156 15.18 12.01 -12.39
C GLY A 156 16.20 12.91 -11.73
N VAL A 157 16.14 14.19 -12.09
CA VAL A 157 17.07 15.22 -11.60
C VAL A 157 16.29 16.20 -10.74
N ALA A 158 16.83 16.49 -9.56
CA ALA A 158 16.22 17.47 -8.66
C ALA A 158 16.22 18.87 -9.29
N ARG A 159 15.07 19.54 -9.23
CA ARG A 159 14.86 20.91 -9.69
C ARG A 159 15.70 21.90 -8.88
N ALA A 160 15.77 23.14 -9.38
CA ALA A 160 16.50 24.23 -8.75
C ALA A 160 16.09 24.50 -7.29
N ASP A 161 14.82 24.23 -6.95
CA ASP A 161 14.26 24.44 -5.62
C ASP A 161 14.48 23.26 -4.65
N GLY A 162 15.23 22.23 -5.10
CA GLY A 162 15.53 21.01 -4.35
C GLY A 162 14.36 20.03 -4.30
N THR A 163 13.39 20.12 -5.22
CA THR A 163 12.28 19.17 -5.36
C THR A 163 12.43 18.23 -6.55
N LEU A 164 11.77 17.09 -6.47
CA LEU A 164 11.71 16.09 -7.53
C LEU A 164 10.32 15.47 -7.52
N GLU A 165 9.66 15.41 -8.67
CA GLU A 165 8.41 14.67 -8.84
C GLU A 165 8.63 13.61 -9.90
N LEU A 166 8.29 12.37 -9.58
CA LEU A 166 8.47 11.22 -10.45
C LEU A 166 7.17 10.43 -10.54
N ALA A 167 6.75 10.14 -11.76
CA ALA A 167 5.63 9.25 -12.03
C ALA A 167 6.16 7.91 -12.54
N PHE A 168 5.52 6.82 -12.14
CA PHE A 168 5.81 5.48 -12.63
C PHE A 168 4.55 4.60 -12.56
N VAL A 169 4.56 3.48 -13.28
CA VAL A 169 3.53 2.45 -13.13
C VAL A 169 3.99 1.49 -12.05
N THR A 170 3.19 1.34 -11.00
CA THR A 170 3.53 0.42 -9.91
C THR A 170 3.46 -1.01 -10.45
N PRO A 171 4.54 -1.81 -10.40
CA PRO A 171 4.48 -3.19 -10.83
C PRO A 171 3.56 -4.00 -9.90
N SER A 172 2.87 -4.99 -10.46
CA SER A 172 2.04 -5.92 -9.66
C SER A 172 2.83 -7.14 -9.18
N VAL A 173 3.82 -7.52 -9.97
CA VAL A 173 4.68 -8.68 -9.75
C VAL A 173 6.14 -8.25 -9.73
N ARG A 174 6.97 -9.07 -9.09
CA ARG A 174 8.41 -8.94 -9.10
C ARG A 174 9.05 -10.27 -9.44
N ARG A 175 10.23 -10.20 -10.04
CA ARG A 175 11.05 -11.38 -10.25
C ARG A 175 11.83 -11.71 -8.99
N LEU A 176 11.67 -12.93 -8.49
CA LEU A 176 12.53 -13.52 -7.48
C LEU A 176 13.61 -14.38 -8.13
N PRO A 177 14.88 -14.29 -7.70
CA PRO A 177 15.94 -15.17 -8.16
C PRO A 177 15.72 -16.60 -7.65
N GLU A 178 16.49 -17.56 -8.18
CA GLU A 178 16.55 -18.91 -7.61
C GLU A 178 16.94 -18.83 -6.14
N GLN A 179 16.20 -19.55 -5.29
CA GLN A 179 16.43 -19.62 -3.86
C GLN A 179 16.89 -21.03 -3.48
N ARG A 180 17.92 -21.10 -2.65
CA ARG A 180 18.45 -22.36 -2.12
C ARG A 180 18.40 -22.32 -0.61
N GLU A 181 17.82 -23.34 -0.01
CA GLU A 181 17.76 -23.49 1.44
C GLU A 181 18.20 -24.89 1.85
N THR A 182 18.91 -24.98 2.97
CA THR A 182 19.28 -26.26 3.56
C THR A 182 18.20 -26.66 4.55
N SER A 183 17.51 -27.75 4.26
CA SER A 183 16.50 -28.34 5.14
C SER A 183 17.11 -28.81 6.47
N ALA A 184 16.24 -29.12 7.45
CA ALA A 184 16.64 -29.67 8.74
C ALA A 184 17.42 -31.01 8.63
N SER A 185 17.25 -31.76 7.53
CA SER A 185 17.99 -32.99 7.27
C SER A 185 19.35 -32.78 6.58
N GLY A 186 19.72 -31.54 6.28
CA GLY A 186 20.93 -31.20 5.53
C GLY A 186 20.79 -31.28 4.02
N ALA A 187 19.62 -31.68 3.48
CA ALA A 187 19.37 -31.65 2.05
C ALA A 187 19.22 -30.20 1.55
N VAL A 188 19.86 -29.88 0.43
CA VAL A 188 19.70 -28.58 -0.25
C VAL A 188 18.46 -28.62 -1.12
N LEU A 189 17.48 -27.80 -0.77
CA LEU A 189 16.24 -27.59 -1.50
C LEU A 189 16.40 -26.34 -2.37
N THR A 190 15.92 -26.40 -3.61
CA THR A 190 16.03 -25.30 -4.57
C THR A 190 14.65 -24.95 -5.09
N ALA A 191 14.24 -23.71 -4.87
CA ALA A 191 13.12 -23.12 -5.60
C ALA A 191 13.65 -22.38 -6.82
N PRO A 192 13.11 -22.65 -8.03
CA PRO A 192 13.52 -21.96 -9.23
C PRO A 192 13.23 -20.45 -9.13
N ALA A 193 13.90 -19.66 -9.97
CA ALA A 193 13.53 -18.27 -10.15
C ALA A 193 12.07 -18.18 -10.59
N ARG A 194 11.29 -17.25 -10.01
CA ARG A 194 9.85 -17.16 -10.23
C ARG A 194 9.33 -15.73 -10.15
N ASP A 195 8.17 -15.48 -10.73
CA ASP A 195 7.46 -14.22 -10.51
C ASP A 195 6.59 -14.35 -9.27
N ALA A 196 6.53 -13.31 -8.45
CA ALA A 196 5.74 -13.29 -7.22
C ALA A 196 5.03 -11.95 -7.05
N LEU A 197 3.90 -11.94 -6.33
CA LEU A 197 3.23 -10.71 -5.93
C LEU A 197 4.15 -9.84 -5.10
N LEU A 198 3.99 -8.52 -5.26
CA LEU A 198 4.52 -7.59 -4.27
C LEU A 198 3.77 -7.77 -2.94
N PRO A 199 4.46 -7.62 -1.79
CA PRO A 199 3.85 -7.76 -0.48
C PRO A 199 2.79 -6.67 -0.24
N ALA A 200 1.86 -6.95 0.68
CA ALA A 200 0.74 -6.07 1.02
C ALA A 200 1.15 -4.69 1.56
N GLU A 201 2.42 -4.50 1.89
CA GLU A 201 3.00 -3.25 2.36
C GLU A 201 4.28 -2.94 1.59
N LEU A 202 4.42 -1.69 1.17
CA LEU A 202 5.55 -1.23 0.37
C LEU A 202 6.13 0.07 0.91
N VAL A 203 7.40 0.30 0.60
CA VAL A 203 8.10 1.55 0.82
C VAL A 203 8.70 2.05 -0.49
N ILE A 204 8.90 3.36 -0.57
CA ILE A 204 9.74 4.00 -1.57
C ILE A 204 11.03 4.45 -0.92
N THR A 205 12.14 4.04 -1.53
CA THR A 205 13.47 4.48 -1.17
C THR A 205 14.03 5.36 -2.27
N LEU A 206 14.47 6.56 -1.91
CA LEU A 206 15.16 7.50 -2.79
C LEU A 206 16.67 7.34 -2.60
N LEU A 207 17.37 7.07 -3.71
CA LEU A 207 18.81 6.89 -3.73
C LEU A 207 19.51 8.02 -4.49
N ASP A 208 20.71 8.40 -4.05
CA ASP A 208 21.60 9.29 -4.80
C ASP A 208 22.31 8.56 -5.96
N ALA A 209 23.14 9.29 -6.71
CA ALA A 209 23.94 8.74 -7.81
C ALA A 209 24.95 7.67 -7.36
N ALA A 210 25.29 7.60 -6.07
CA ALA A 210 26.16 6.58 -5.48
C ALA A 210 25.36 5.39 -4.90
N ASN A 211 24.06 5.29 -5.21
CA ASN A 211 23.13 4.29 -4.66
C ASN A 211 22.99 4.30 -3.14
N ARG A 212 23.28 5.42 -2.49
CA ARG A 212 23.06 5.56 -1.03
C ARG A 212 21.65 6.03 -0.78
N GLU A 213 21.01 5.48 0.26
CA GLU A 213 19.71 5.93 0.72
C GLU A 213 19.79 7.37 1.22
N VAL A 214 18.95 8.21 0.63
CA VAL A 214 18.84 9.64 0.95
C VAL A 214 17.56 9.92 1.72
N ALA A 215 16.47 9.23 1.36
CA ALA A 215 15.18 9.33 2.03
C ALA A 215 14.38 8.05 1.81
N ARG A 216 13.43 7.79 2.72
CA ARG A 216 12.51 6.67 2.66
C ARG A 216 11.11 7.11 3.05
N SER A 217 10.09 6.57 2.38
CA SER A 217 8.70 6.83 2.74
C SER A 217 8.35 6.07 4.03
N VAL A 218 7.22 6.45 4.64
CA VAL A 218 6.56 5.52 5.56
C VAL A 218 6.14 4.24 4.83
N THR A 219 5.86 3.17 5.57
CA THR A 219 5.22 1.97 5.04
C THR A 219 3.81 2.32 4.57
N LEU A 220 3.48 1.90 3.35
CA LEU A 220 2.21 2.20 2.70
C LEU A 220 1.52 0.90 2.29
N PRO A 221 0.18 0.82 2.41
CA PRO A 221 -0.57 -0.33 1.94
C PRO A 221 -0.47 -0.46 0.42
N PHE A 222 -0.37 -1.70 -0.03
CA PHE A 222 -0.36 -2.08 -1.44
C PHE A 222 -1.52 -3.03 -1.73
N ARG A 223 -2.18 -2.79 -2.86
CA ARG A 223 -3.18 -3.70 -3.42
C ARG A 223 -2.68 -4.21 -4.77
N ALA A 224 -2.46 -5.52 -4.85
CA ALA A 224 -2.14 -6.18 -6.11
C ALA A 224 -3.32 -6.04 -7.09
N ARG A 225 -3.01 -5.78 -8.35
CA ARG A 225 -3.99 -5.75 -9.44
C ARG A 225 -3.33 -6.27 -10.70
N LEU A 226 -3.35 -7.58 -10.88
CA LEU A 226 -2.71 -8.22 -12.02
C LEU A 226 -3.56 -8.04 -13.27
N ALA A 227 -2.87 -8.00 -14.40
CA ALA A 227 -3.46 -8.03 -15.73
C ALA A 227 -2.92 -9.24 -16.49
N GLU A 228 -3.60 -9.62 -17.57
CA GLU A 228 -3.18 -10.75 -18.41
C GLU A 228 -1.70 -10.63 -18.86
N ARG A 229 -1.22 -9.41 -19.12
CA ARG A 229 0.18 -9.15 -19.50
C ARG A 229 1.22 -9.53 -18.44
N ASP A 230 0.81 -9.70 -17.18
CA ASP A 230 1.70 -10.09 -16.09
C ASP A 230 1.86 -11.62 -16.02
N LEU A 231 1.03 -12.37 -16.75
CA LEU A 231 1.11 -13.83 -16.85
C LEU A 231 2.07 -14.21 -17.98
N SER A 232 2.96 -15.17 -17.73
CA SER A 232 4.11 -15.45 -18.60
C SER A 232 4.07 -16.84 -19.23
N GLU A 233 3.57 -17.84 -18.51
CA GLU A 233 3.54 -19.24 -18.96
C GLU A 233 2.12 -19.66 -19.34
N ALA A 234 2.00 -20.63 -20.26
CA ALA A 234 0.73 -21.14 -20.74
C ALA A 234 0.62 -22.64 -20.45
N HIS A 235 -0.56 -23.05 -19.99
CA HIS A 235 -0.94 -24.43 -19.77
C HIS A 235 -2.06 -24.81 -20.75
N GLU A 236 -1.95 -25.97 -21.38
CA GLU A 236 -2.82 -26.43 -22.48
C GLU A 236 -3.51 -27.77 -22.17
N GLY A 237 -3.62 -28.12 -20.88
CA GLY A 237 -4.23 -29.37 -20.42
C GLY A 237 -5.76 -29.34 -20.49
N ARG A 238 -6.44 -29.92 -19.50
CA ARG A 238 -7.92 -29.95 -19.48
C ARG A 238 -8.53 -28.55 -19.34
N LEU A 239 -7.80 -27.66 -18.68
CA LEU A 239 -8.04 -26.24 -18.69
C LEU A 239 -6.89 -25.58 -19.44
N ALA A 240 -7.19 -24.69 -20.38
CA ALA A 240 -6.18 -23.89 -21.04
C ALA A 240 -6.14 -22.48 -20.41
N PHE A 241 -5.00 -22.03 -19.90
CA PHE A 241 -4.86 -20.73 -19.23
C PHE A 241 -3.40 -20.26 -19.22
N ARG A 242 -3.20 -18.98 -18.88
CA ARG A 242 -1.88 -18.41 -18.58
C ARG A 242 -1.67 -18.28 -17.07
N HIS A 243 -0.43 -18.39 -16.60
CA HIS A 243 -0.06 -18.28 -15.19
C HIS A 243 1.31 -17.56 -15.03
N LEU A 244 1.76 -17.31 -13.79
CA LEU A 244 3.04 -16.62 -13.56
C LEU A 244 4.22 -17.53 -13.91
N TYR A 245 5.36 -16.93 -14.23
CA TYR A 245 6.57 -17.71 -14.50
C TYR A 245 7.01 -18.47 -13.26
N GLY A 246 7.43 -19.73 -13.43
CA GLY A 246 8.04 -20.54 -12.39
C GLY A 246 7.04 -21.20 -11.44
N GLU A 247 5.75 -20.94 -11.63
CA GLU A 247 4.69 -21.77 -11.09
C GLU A 247 4.64 -23.12 -11.84
N THR A 248 4.24 -24.19 -11.16
CA THR A 248 4.10 -25.52 -11.75
C THR A 248 2.63 -25.93 -11.79
N VAL A 249 2.19 -26.49 -12.91
CA VAL A 249 0.83 -27.05 -13.03
C VAL A 249 0.84 -28.56 -12.79
N ARG A 250 -0.01 -29.01 -11.87
CA ARG A 250 -0.24 -30.43 -11.56
C ARG A 250 -1.66 -30.83 -11.90
N GLU A 251 -1.81 -31.91 -12.67
CA GLU A 251 -3.10 -32.49 -13.00
C GLU A 251 -3.22 -33.92 -12.44
N GLU A 252 -4.21 -34.16 -11.59
CA GLU A 252 -4.45 -35.47 -10.99
C GLU A 252 -5.95 -35.76 -10.89
N GLY A 253 -6.42 -36.84 -11.52
CA GLY A 253 -7.83 -37.23 -11.48
C GLY A 253 -8.74 -36.12 -12.02
N GLU A 254 -9.64 -35.59 -11.18
CA GLU A 254 -10.57 -34.48 -11.52
C GLU A 254 -10.08 -33.12 -10.99
N VAL A 255 -8.79 -32.99 -10.64
CA VAL A 255 -8.20 -31.78 -10.06
C VAL A 255 -7.06 -31.26 -10.94
N VAL A 256 -6.96 -29.93 -11.04
CA VAL A 256 -5.84 -29.18 -11.62
C VAL A 256 -5.37 -28.16 -10.59
N GLN A 257 -4.07 -28.07 -10.34
CA GLN A 257 -3.48 -27.14 -9.37
C GLN A 257 -2.34 -26.35 -10.00
N VAL A 258 -2.28 -25.06 -9.71
CA VAL A 258 -1.13 -24.19 -9.99
C VAL A 258 -0.41 -23.94 -8.67
N LEU A 259 0.87 -24.30 -8.64
CA LEU A 259 1.70 -24.31 -7.45
C LEU A 259 2.81 -23.27 -7.55
N GLU A 260 2.88 -22.34 -6.60
CA GLU A 260 4.06 -21.54 -6.37
C GLU A 260 5.07 -22.38 -5.57
N LEU A 261 6.23 -22.66 -6.16
CA LEU A 261 7.28 -23.44 -5.50
C LEU A 261 8.12 -22.54 -4.60
N ALA A 262 8.05 -22.76 -3.29
CA ALA A 262 9.06 -22.25 -2.34
C ALA A 262 10.01 -23.39 -1.92
N PRO A 263 11.20 -23.07 -1.37
CA PRO A 263 12.19 -24.10 -1.06
C PRO A 263 11.68 -25.19 -0.10
N LEU A 264 10.83 -24.81 0.85
CA LEU A 264 10.31 -25.73 1.88
C LEU A 264 8.93 -26.27 1.57
N ASP A 265 8.03 -25.43 1.05
CA ASP A 265 6.63 -25.79 0.81
C ASP A 265 6.14 -25.23 -0.54
N ALA A 266 5.28 -25.99 -1.22
CA ALA A 266 4.55 -25.52 -2.38
C ALA A 266 3.23 -24.89 -1.93
N ILE A 267 2.92 -23.70 -2.42
CA ILE A 267 1.68 -22.99 -2.11
C ILE A 267 0.73 -23.12 -3.30
N THR A 268 -0.54 -23.44 -3.04
CA THR A 268 -1.55 -23.55 -4.10
C THR A 268 -2.13 -22.18 -4.42
N VAL A 269 -1.75 -21.64 -5.58
CA VAL A 269 -2.21 -20.34 -6.11
C VAL A 269 -3.62 -20.49 -6.68
N LEU A 270 -3.85 -21.60 -7.38
CA LEU A 270 -5.12 -21.96 -7.98
C LEU A 270 -5.34 -23.47 -7.82
N GLU A 271 -6.54 -23.85 -7.40
CA GLU A 271 -7.07 -25.22 -7.50
C GLU A 271 -8.36 -25.18 -8.32
N ALA A 272 -8.44 -26.02 -9.35
CA ALA A 272 -9.63 -26.25 -10.12
C ALA A 272 -10.09 -27.70 -9.97
N ARG A 273 -11.36 -27.89 -9.62
CA ARG A 273 -11.99 -29.20 -9.44
C ARG A 273 -13.15 -29.37 -10.41
N ARG A 274 -13.15 -30.47 -11.14
CA ARG A 274 -14.25 -30.84 -12.03
C ARG A 274 -15.33 -31.59 -11.28
N LEU A 275 -16.58 -31.18 -11.49
CA LEU A 275 -17.79 -31.80 -10.99
C LEU A 275 -18.75 -32.05 -12.15
N ASN A 276 -19.47 -33.17 -12.12
CA ASN A 276 -20.54 -33.40 -13.08
C ASN A 276 -21.74 -32.51 -12.73
N ARG A 277 -22.41 -31.94 -13.73
CA ARG A 277 -23.63 -31.18 -13.50
C ARG A 277 -24.72 -32.13 -13.01
N VAL A 278 -25.45 -31.73 -11.96
CA VAL A 278 -26.59 -32.50 -11.45
C VAL A 278 -27.74 -32.36 -12.44
N ALA A 279 -28.25 -33.49 -12.94
CA ALA A 279 -29.29 -33.51 -13.97
C ALA A 279 -30.61 -32.83 -13.55
N THR A 280 -30.92 -32.82 -12.25
CA THR A 280 -32.10 -32.17 -11.67
C THR A 280 -31.88 -30.69 -11.34
N GLY A 281 -30.69 -30.14 -11.56
CA GLY A 281 -30.38 -28.74 -11.29
C GLY A 281 -30.96 -27.77 -12.33
N PRO A 282 -31.00 -26.45 -12.04
CA PRO A 282 -31.51 -25.45 -12.97
C PRO A 282 -30.79 -25.45 -14.32
N ALA A 283 -31.50 -25.20 -15.43
CA ALA A 283 -30.88 -25.06 -16.75
C ALA A 283 -30.10 -23.73 -16.88
N ASP A 284 -30.60 -22.67 -16.25
CA ASP A 284 -29.94 -21.36 -16.18
C ASP A 284 -28.70 -21.41 -15.27
N GLU A 285 -27.57 -20.93 -15.78
CA GLU A 285 -26.28 -20.97 -15.06
C GLU A 285 -26.30 -20.10 -13.81
N SER A 286 -26.90 -18.91 -13.87
CA SER A 286 -26.96 -18.00 -12.72
C SER A 286 -27.76 -18.61 -11.57
N ALA A 287 -28.88 -19.26 -11.88
CA ALA A 287 -29.69 -20.00 -10.92
C ALA A 287 -28.97 -21.24 -10.40
N TYR A 288 -28.24 -21.95 -11.27
CA TYR A 288 -27.43 -23.10 -10.87
C TYR A 288 -26.34 -22.70 -9.88
N VAL A 289 -25.63 -21.60 -10.13
CA VAL A 289 -24.57 -21.09 -9.25
C VAL A 289 -25.12 -20.67 -7.88
N ARG A 290 -26.30 -20.02 -7.84
CA ARG A 290 -26.96 -19.70 -6.55
C ARG A 290 -27.33 -20.94 -5.74
N GLN A 291 -27.58 -22.07 -6.40
CA GLN A 291 -27.88 -23.35 -5.76
C GLN A 291 -26.65 -24.25 -5.65
N LEU A 292 -25.44 -23.75 -5.92
CA LEU A 292 -24.24 -24.57 -6.03
C LEU A 292 -24.02 -25.44 -4.78
N LEU A 293 -24.11 -24.85 -3.59
CA LEU A 293 -23.86 -25.57 -2.33
C LEU A 293 -24.97 -26.57 -1.98
N THR A 294 -26.18 -26.36 -2.51
CA THR A 294 -27.28 -27.32 -2.36
C THR A 294 -27.10 -28.51 -3.30
N LEU A 295 -26.68 -28.25 -4.54
CA LEU A 295 -26.48 -29.28 -5.57
C LEU A 295 -25.17 -30.05 -5.38
N HIS A 296 -24.14 -29.38 -4.86
CA HIS A 296 -22.80 -29.88 -4.64
C HIS A 296 -22.29 -29.46 -3.25
N PRO A 297 -22.69 -30.17 -2.17
CA PRO A 297 -22.29 -29.81 -0.80
C PRO A 297 -20.76 -29.78 -0.59
N ASP A 298 -20.02 -30.54 -1.40
CA ASP A 298 -18.56 -30.63 -1.34
C ASP A 298 -17.83 -29.70 -2.31
N ALA A 299 -18.55 -28.79 -3.00
CA ALA A 299 -17.97 -27.90 -4.00
C ALA A 299 -16.84 -27.01 -3.45
N LEU A 300 -16.91 -26.65 -2.17
CA LEU A 300 -15.96 -25.74 -1.53
C LEU A 300 -14.77 -26.44 -0.87
N ARG A 301 -14.70 -27.78 -0.88
CA ARG A 301 -13.59 -28.50 -0.23
C ARG A 301 -12.23 -28.04 -0.76
N PRO A 302 -11.23 -27.82 0.11
CA PRO A 302 -11.19 -28.18 1.53
C PRO A 302 -11.83 -27.15 2.49
N PHE A 303 -12.46 -26.09 2.00
CA PHE A 303 -13.12 -25.08 2.83
C PHE A 303 -14.57 -25.49 3.08
N PHE A 304 -14.89 -25.85 4.33
CA PHE A 304 -16.17 -26.49 4.67
C PHE A 304 -17.28 -25.51 5.06
N THR A 305 -16.98 -24.22 5.20
CA THR A 305 -17.92 -23.23 5.76
C THR A 305 -17.86 -21.90 5.01
N GLY A 306 -19.03 -21.29 4.83
CA GLY A 306 -19.14 -19.90 4.42
C GLY A 306 -20.44 -19.57 3.71
N ASP A 307 -20.95 -18.37 3.98
CA ASP A 307 -22.08 -17.82 3.24
C ASP A 307 -21.60 -17.44 1.84
N ALA A 308 -22.16 -18.09 0.82
CA ALA A 308 -21.84 -17.82 -0.57
C ALA A 308 -22.79 -16.78 -1.16
N SER A 309 -22.23 -15.76 -1.81
CA SER A 309 -22.98 -14.75 -2.56
C SER A 309 -22.45 -14.62 -3.97
N VAL A 310 -23.35 -14.59 -4.96
CA VAL A 310 -22.96 -14.46 -6.38
C VAL A 310 -22.71 -12.99 -6.67
N GLU A 311 -21.47 -12.64 -7.00
CA GLU A 311 -21.09 -11.25 -7.33
C GLU A 311 -21.42 -10.92 -8.80
N GLY A 312 -21.31 -11.91 -9.68
CA GLY A 312 -21.67 -11.76 -11.09
C GLY A 312 -20.81 -12.59 -12.02
N GLN A 313 -20.95 -12.28 -13.29
CA GLN A 313 -20.29 -12.96 -14.39
C GLN A 313 -18.90 -12.35 -14.66
N VAL A 314 -17.96 -13.18 -15.06
CA VAL A 314 -16.60 -12.82 -15.47
C VAL A 314 -16.35 -13.35 -16.87
N ASP A 315 -15.94 -12.46 -17.75
CA ASP A 315 -15.64 -12.82 -19.13
C ASP A 315 -14.37 -13.67 -19.18
N THR A 316 -14.49 -14.85 -19.79
CA THR A 316 -13.35 -15.67 -20.19
C THR A 316 -13.44 -15.95 -21.68
N PRO A 317 -12.35 -16.34 -22.35
CA PRO A 317 -12.36 -16.44 -23.80
C PRO A 317 -13.03 -17.73 -24.33
N GLY A 318 -13.43 -18.67 -23.46
CA GLY A 318 -14.03 -19.97 -23.85
C GLY A 318 -15.45 -20.23 -23.33
N ALA A 319 -15.89 -19.51 -22.29
CA ALA A 319 -17.25 -19.51 -21.76
C ALA A 319 -17.35 -18.40 -20.69
N HIS A 320 -18.50 -18.24 -20.06
CA HIS A 320 -18.62 -17.33 -18.93
C HIS A 320 -18.23 -18.03 -17.63
N ALA A 321 -17.43 -17.37 -16.81
CA ALA A 321 -17.20 -17.77 -15.42
C ALA A 321 -18.15 -16.99 -14.51
N TRP A 322 -18.54 -17.57 -13.39
CA TRP A 322 -19.32 -16.90 -12.36
C TRP A 322 -18.47 -16.71 -11.12
N ARG A 323 -18.32 -15.46 -10.67
CA ARG A 323 -17.63 -15.14 -9.42
C ARG A 323 -18.60 -15.22 -8.25
N VAL A 324 -18.24 -16.05 -7.30
CA VAL A 324 -18.94 -16.26 -6.04
C VAL A 324 -18.01 -15.83 -4.91
N LEU A 325 -18.47 -14.91 -4.07
CA LEU A 325 -17.77 -14.55 -2.86
C LEU A 325 -18.24 -15.46 -1.72
N VAL A 326 -17.33 -16.26 -1.19
CA VAL A 326 -17.57 -17.07 -0.01
C VAL A 326 -16.98 -16.35 1.20
N ARG A 327 -17.84 -16.01 2.15
CA ARG A 327 -17.43 -15.37 3.40
C ARG A 327 -17.03 -16.42 4.41
N GLY A 328 -15.77 -16.43 4.81
CA GLY A 328 -15.25 -17.35 5.83
C GLY A 328 -14.66 -16.62 7.02
N GLU A 329 -14.38 -17.35 8.10
CA GLU A 329 -13.74 -16.82 9.31
C GLU A 329 -12.36 -16.19 9.02
N ASN A 330 -11.69 -16.68 7.97
CA ASN A 330 -10.36 -16.23 7.52
C ASN A 330 -10.44 -15.18 6.40
N GLY A 331 -11.55 -14.44 6.31
CA GLY A 331 -11.81 -13.43 5.31
C GLY A 331 -12.56 -13.94 4.08
N ASP A 332 -13.01 -12.99 3.27
CA ASP A 332 -13.76 -13.24 2.05
C ASP A 332 -12.86 -13.83 0.96
N ARG A 333 -13.38 -14.83 0.23
CA ARG A 333 -12.62 -15.55 -0.80
C ARG A 333 -13.42 -15.64 -2.08
N PRO A 334 -12.86 -15.24 -3.23
CA PRO A 334 -13.51 -15.45 -4.50
C PRO A 334 -13.35 -16.90 -4.96
N ILE A 335 -14.43 -17.44 -5.49
CA ILE A 335 -14.50 -18.73 -6.16
C ILE A 335 -15.12 -18.49 -7.52
N TYR A 336 -14.61 -19.21 -8.52
CA TYR A 336 -15.04 -19.10 -9.89
C TYR A 336 -15.67 -20.42 -10.33
N VAL A 337 -16.89 -20.33 -10.87
CA VAL A 337 -17.60 -21.48 -11.44
C VAL A 337 -17.60 -21.34 -12.95
N LEU A 338 -17.01 -22.31 -13.65
CA LEU A 338 -17.02 -22.36 -15.11
C LEU A 338 -17.84 -23.55 -15.60
N PHE A 339 -18.71 -23.30 -16.56
CA PHE A 339 -19.51 -24.35 -17.20
C PHE A 339 -18.82 -24.86 -18.46
N GLY A 340 -18.85 -26.18 -18.67
CA GLY A 340 -18.26 -26.82 -19.85
C GLY A 340 -18.89 -28.17 -20.14
N GLY A 341 -19.70 -28.24 -21.21
CA GLY A 341 -20.45 -29.44 -21.56
C GLY A 341 -21.40 -29.89 -20.44
N GLY A 342 -21.34 -31.19 -20.07
CA GLY A 342 -22.11 -31.77 -18.96
C GLY A 342 -21.44 -31.61 -17.58
N ALA A 343 -20.37 -30.82 -17.48
CA ALA A 343 -19.60 -30.63 -16.26
C ALA A 343 -19.47 -29.14 -15.91
N LEU A 344 -18.99 -28.90 -14.70
CA LEU A 344 -18.58 -27.58 -14.23
C LEU A 344 -17.24 -27.70 -13.50
N TRP A 345 -16.46 -26.63 -13.54
CA TRP A 345 -15.21 -26.49 -12.82
C TRP A 345 -15.38 -25.47 -11.70
N ILE A 346 -15.00 -25.87 -10.49
CA ILE A 346 -14.88 -24.98 -9.34
C ILE A 346 -13.42 -24.59 -9.21
N VAL A 347 -13.14 -23.30 -9.39
CA VAL A 347 -11.79 -22.74 -9.34
C VAL A 347 -11.68 -21.83 -8.14
N GLN A 348 -10.69 -22.08 -7.30
CA GLN A 348 -10.48 -21.39 -6.04
C GLN A 348 -8.99 -21.14 -5.81
N GLY A 349 -8.68 -20.21 -4.94
CA GLY A 349 -7.31 -19.92 -4.48
C GLY A 349 -7.39 -19.37 -3.06
N ASP A 350 -6.24 -19.12 -2.45
CA ASP A 350 -6.22 -18.41 -1.17
C ASP A 350 -6.47 -16.89 -1.36
N SER A 351 -6.72 -16.21 -0.23
CA SER A 351 -6.98 -14.77 -0.25
C SER A 351 -5.75 -13.93 -0.60
N GLN A 352 -4.53 -14.44 -0.41
CA GLN A 352 -3.29 -13.73 -0.72
C GLN A 352 -3.01 -13.73 -2.22
N HIS A 353 -3.40 -14.79 -2.93
CA HIS A 353 -3.22 -14.96 -4.37
C HIS A 353 -4.46 -14.58 -5.19
N THR A 354 -5.48 -13.97 -4.57
CA THR A 354 -6.72 -13.54 -5.26
C THR A 354 -6.43 -12.71 -6.51
N ALA A 355 -5.46 -11.80 -6.48
CA ALA A 355 -5.13 -11.01 -7.67
C ALA A 355 -4.56 -11.85 -8.82
N ILE A 356 -3.80 -12.92 -8.51
CA ILE A 356 -3.31 -13.89 -9.51
C ILE A 356 -4.47 -14.72 -10.02
N LEU A 357 -5.29 -15.29 -9.14
CA LEU A 357 -6.48 -16.06 -9.50
C LEU A 357 -7.39 -15.29 -10.47
N ASP A 358 -7.70 -14.03 -10.14
CA ASP A 358 -8.52 -13.15 -10.98
C ASP A 358 -7.92 -12.96 -12.38
N ALA A 359 -6.59 -12.87 -12.49
CA ALA A 359 -5.90 -12.72 -13.75
C ALA A 359 -5.89 -14.04 -14.55
N ILE A 360 -5.61 -15.18 -13.89
CA ILE A 360 -5.61 -16.50 -14.53
C ILE A 360 -6.99 -16.83 -15.11
N VAL A 361 -8.06 -16.64 -14.32
CA VAL A 361 -9.45 -16.98 -14.71
C VAL A 361 -9.87 -16.26 -15.99
N ARG A 362 -9.42 -15.02 -16.20
CA ARG A 362 -9.73 -14.25 -17.43
C ARG A 362 -9.09 -14.82 -18.70
N THR A 363 -8.12 -15.71 -18.56
CA THR A 363 -7.48 -16.41 -19.67
C THR A 363 -7.96 -17.84 -19.83
N LEU A 364 -8.76 -18.32 -18.88
CA LEU A 364 -9.11 -19.73 -18.73
C LEU A 364 -10.13 -20.16 -19.80
N ARG A 365 -9.91 -21.34 -20.38
CA ARG A 365 -10.84 -22.02 -21.30
C ARG A 365 -10.96 -23.49 -20.90
N VAL A 366 -12.18 -24.03 -20.98
CA VAL A 366 -12.41 -25.47 -20.80
C VAL A 366 -12.20 -26.16 -22.15
N ARG A 367 -11.47 -27.28 -22.16
CA ARG A 367 -11.24 -28.11 -23.36
C ARG A 367 -12.13 -29.34 -23.41
#